data_AF-A0AAU1KX61-F1
#
_entry.id   AF-A0AAU1KX61-F1
#
_cell.length_a   1.000
_cell.length_b   1.000
_cell.length_c   1.000
_cell.angle_alpha   90.00
_cell.angle_beta   90.00
_cell.angle_gamma   90.00
#
_symmetry.space_group_name_H-M   'P 1'
#
loop_
_entity.id
_entity.type
_entity.pdbx_description
1 polymer ?
#
loop_
_entity_poly.entity_id
_entity_poly.type
_entity_poly.pdbx_seq_one_letter_code
_entity_poly.pdbx_strand_id
1 'polypeptide(L)'
;MAALGTGYWMPVYEYLPHELARHGVLRRATGLDLNQVMEHVRLAQERETVASAGPDEPLALSEEWIASFQHNQWRRIAHVMTEQQMPVYEPANDPRAIRYEEQRLQRLEEDRTHAGQPDAQGSFELLRHRVYRITGRPTGERASDDAQFVVHLMAGSLSEAAYRAWRTYGRPDSTYRTSHITSVEQVLPEPGESF
;
A
#
# COMPACT_ATOMS: atom_id res chain seq x y z
N MET A 1 -22.33 -8.00 37.14
CA MET A 1 -22.32 -8.16 35.68
C MET A 1 -22.20 -6.79 35.05
N ALA A 2 -20.99 -6.40 34.65
CA ALA A 2 -20.78 -5.19 33.85
C ALA A 2 -20.42 -5.65 32.43
N ALA A 3 -21.26 -5.31 31.46
CA ALA A 3 -20.97 -5.49 30.06
C ALA A 3 -19.82 -4.55 29.70
N LEU A 4 -18.64 -5.11 29.42
CA LEU A 4 -17.54 -4.38 28.81
C LEU A 4 -17.99 -4.02 27.40
N GLY A 5 -18.44 -2.77 27.24
CA GLY A 5 -18.63 -2.18 25.92
C GLY A 5 -17.31 -2.29 25.17
N THR A 6 -17.32 -3.03 24.07
CA THR A 6 -16.24 -3.01 23.09
C THR A 6 -16.19 -1.60 22.51
N GLY A 7 -15.45 -0.69 23.15
CA GLY A 7 -15.06 0.56 22.54
C GLY A 7 -14.35 0.20 21.25
N TYR A 8 -14.97 0.50 20.12
CA TYR A 8 -14.35 0.33 18.81
C TYR A 8 -13.19 1.32 18.75
N TRP A 9 -11.98 0.85 19.08
CA TRP A 9 -10.76 1.56 18.77
C TRP A 9 -10.63 1.61 17.26
N MET A 10 -10.81 2.79 16.67
CA MET A 10 -10.62 2.98 15.24
C MET A 10 -9.11 3.17 14.98
N PRO A 11 -8.46 2.27 14.24
CA PRO A 11 -7.04 2.41 13.93
C PRO A 11 -6.81 3.66 13.08
N VAL A 12 -5.86 4.50 13.46
CA VAL A 12 -5.42 5.66 12.67
C VAL A 12 -4.19 5.27 11.87
N TYR A 13 -4.31 5.19 10.55
CA TYR A 13 -3.19 4.85 9.67
C TYR A 13 -2.44 6.10 9.24
N GLU A 14 -1.10 6.09 9.40
CA GLU A 14 -0.25 7.20 8.92
C GLU A 14 -0.39 7.37 7.41
N TYR A 15 -0.41 6.27 6.68
CA TYR A 15 -0.60 6.22 5.23
C TYR A 15 -1.61 5.14 4.82
N LEU A 16 -2.52 5.50 3.92
CA LEU A 16 -3.32 4.56 3.14
C LEU A 16 -2.47 3.97 2.00
N PRO A 17 -2.86 2.83 1.38
CA PRO A 17 -2.04 2.20 0.35
C PRO A 17 -1.70 3.08 -0.85
N HIS A 18 -2.65 3.89 -1.33
CA HIS A 18 -2.40 4.82 -2.43
C HIS A 18 -1.49 5.97 -2.01
N GLU A 19 -1.55 6.39 -0.74
CA GLU A 19 -0.67 7.40 -0.19
C GLU A 19 0.76 6.86 -0.08
N LEU A 20 0.94 5.59 0.33
CA LEU A 20 2.26 4.92 0.32
C LEU A 20 2.83 4.82 -1.10
N ALA A 21 2.03 4.34 -2.06
CA ALA A 21 2.47 4.22 -3.46
C ALA A 21 2.88 5.58 -4.04
N ARG A 22 2.12 6.64 -3.74
CA ARG A 22 2.46 8.01 -4.14
C ARG A 22 3.73 8.50 -3.46
N HIS A 23 3.82 8.33 -2.15
CA HIS A 23 4.93 8.83 -1.34
C HIS A 23 6.26 8.22 -1.79
N GLY A 24 6.30 6.91 -2.07
CA GLY A 24 7.49 6.25 -2.62
C GLY A 24 7.92 6.81 -3.98
N VAL A 25 6.96 7.13 -4.86
CA VAL A 25 7.27 7.79 -6.15
C VAL A 25 7.83 9.21 -5.93
N LEU A 26 7.18 10.03 -5.10
CA LEU A 26 7.62 11.40 -4.81
C LEU A 26 9.04 11.43 -4.22
N ARG A 27 9.33 10.54 -3.27
CA ARG A 27 10.65 10.43 -2.66
C ARG A 27 11.73 10.06 -3.67
N ARG A 28 11.46 9.07 -4.54
CA ARG A 28 12.41 8.66 -5.57
C ARG A 28 12.59 9.72 -6.66
N ALA A 29 11.53 10.44 -7.00
CA ALA A 29 11.59 11.49 -7.99
C ALA A 29 12.35 12.74 -7.51
N THR A 30 12.37 13.00 -6.21
CA THR A 30 13.01 14.20 -5.64
C THR A 30 14.49 14.23 -6.02
N GLY A 31 14.93 15.31 -6.65
CA GLY A 31 16.32 15.44 -7.09
C GLY A 31 16.63 14.84 -8.46
N LEU A 32 15.67 14.19 -9.12
CA LEU A 32 15.85 13.67 -10.48
C LEU A 32 15.62 14.75 -11.54
N ASP A 33 16.40 14.68 -12.63
CA ASP A 33 16.13 15.44 -13.84
C ASP A 33 15.02 14.79 -14.70
N LEU A 34 14.56 15.49 -15.73
CA LEU A 34 13.47 15.02 -16.60
C LEU A 34 13.81 13.70 -17.31
N ASN A 35 15.07 13.49 -17.74
CA ASN A 35 15.45 12.26 -18.44
C ASN A 35 15.41 11.06 -17.49
N GLN A 36 15.89 11.24 -16.26
CA GLN A 36 15.82 10.23 -15.22
C GLN A 36 14.37 9.90 -14.84
N VAL A 37 13.51 10.93 -14.70
CA VAL A 37 12.07 10.73 -14.46
C VAL A 37 11.42 9.96 -15.62
N MET A 38 11.76 10.29 -16.87
CA MET A 38 11.23 9.58 -18.04
C MET A 38 11.67 8.11 -18.11
N GLU A 39 12.89 7.79 -17.66
CA GLU A 39 13.32 6.40 -17.52
C GLU A 39 12.49 5.67 -16.46
N HIS A 40 12.18 6.32 -15.33
CA HIS A 40 11.27 5.74 -14.35
C HIS A 40 9.83 5.59 -14.85
N VAL A 41 9.34 6.49 -15.72
CA VAL A 41 8.05 6.30 -16.41
C VAL A 41 8.07 5.00 -17.23
N ARG A 42 9.13 4.78 -18.01
CA ARG A 42 9.31 3.59 -18.84
C ARG A 42 9.33 2.32 -17.99
N LEU A 43 10.14 2.29 -16.93
CA LEU A 43 10.24 1.15 -16.01
C LEU A 43 8.90 0.87 -15.29
N ALA A 44 8.16 1.91 -14.90
CA ALA A 44 6.85 1.75 -14.28
C ALA A 44 5.81 1.21 -15.26
N GLN A 45 5.87 1.61 -16.54
CA GLN A 45 5.02 1.04 -17.59
C GLN A 45 5.32 -0.45 -17.83
N GLU A 46 6.59 -0.85 -17.82
CA GLU A 46 6.98 -2.26 -17.92
C GLU A 46 6.41 -3.06 -16.75
N ARG A 47 6.50 -2.54 -15.52
CA ARG A 47 5.92 -3.17 -14.33
C ARG A 47 4.40 -3.32 -14.46
N GLU A 48 3.68 -2.28 -14.89
CA GLU A 48 2.23 -2.34 -15.11
C GLU A 48 1.85 -3.39 -16.15
N THR A 49 2.61 -3.46 -17.25
CA THR A 49 2.41 -4.49 -18.30
C THR A 49 2.62 -5.90 -17.74
N VAL A 50 3.65 -6.12 -16.92
CA VAL A 50 3.88 -7.42 -16.29
C VAL A 50 2.77 -7.74 -15.29
N ALA A 51 2.33 -6.77 -14.50
CA ALA A 51 1.30 -6.95 -13.48
C ALA A 51 -0.06 -7.29 -14.09
N SER A 52 -0.45 -6.63 -15.19
CA SER A 52 -1.70 -6.92 -15.91
C SER A 52 -1.74 -8.31 -16.58
N ALA A 53 -0.58 -8.92 -16.83
CA ALA A 53 -0.46 -10.31 -17.29
C ALA A 53 -0.37 -11.32 -16.13
N GLY A 54 -0.38 -10.84 -14.90
CA GLY A 54 -0.27 -11.63 -13.68
C GLY A 54 -1.54 -12.41 -13.32
N PRO A 55 -1.51 -13.16 -12.20
CA PRO A 55 -2.70 -13.81 -11.68
C PRO A 55 -3.76 -12.77 -11.27
N ASP A 56 -5.03 -13.13 -11.38
CA ASP A 56 -6.12 -12.29 -10.90
C ASP A 56 -6.11 -12.24 -9.36
N GLU A 57 -5.94 -11.05 -8.81
CA GLU A 57 -5.82 -10.79 -7.38
C GLU A 57 -7.07 -10.02 -6.88
N PRO A 58 -7.52 -10.22 -5.63
CA PRO A 58 -8.68 -9.50 -5.10
C PRO A 58 -8.52 -7.97 -5.20
N LEU A 59 -9.51 -7.32 -5.83
CA LEU A 59 -9.45 -5.92 -6.30
C LEU A 59 -9.19 -4.82 -5.26
N ALA A 60 -9.23 -5.10 -3.96
CA ALA A 60 -9.04 -4.06 -2.94
C ALA A 60 -7.58 -3.55 -2.88
N LEU A 61 -6.61 -4.41 -3.20
CA LEU A 61 -5.18 -4.10 -3.25
C LEU A 61 -4.47 -5.19 -4.08
N SER A 62 -4.26 -4.93 -5.37
CA SER A 62 -3.55 -5.86 -6.28
C SER A 62 -2.24 -5.26 -6.78
N GLU A 63 -1.34 -6.12 -7.28
CA GLU A 63 -0.10 -5.71 -7.93
C GLU A 63 -0.36 -4.81 -9.15
N GLU A 64 -1.38 -5.14 -9.95
CA GLU A 64 -1.80 -4.32 -11.09
C GLU A 64 -2.20 -2.92 -10.64
N TRP A 65 -3.02 -2.82 -9.59
CA TRP A 65 -3.43 -1.52 -9.06
C TRP A 65 -2.24 -0.70 -8.54
N ILE A 66 -1.32 -1.33 -7.81
CA ILE A 66 -0.10 -0.65 -7.30
C ILE A 66 0.75 -0.17 -8.48
N ALA A 67 1.02 -1.02 -9.46
CA ALA A 67 1.87 -0.72 -10.60
C ALA A 67 1.26 0.39 -11.47
N SER A 68 -0.04 0.29 -11.78
CA SER A 68 -0.76 1.32 -12.54
C SER A 68 -0.76 2.66 -11.81
N PHE A 69 -0.98 2.66 -10.49
CA PHE A 69 -0.96 3.87 -9.71
C PHE A 69 0.43 4.53 -9.71
N GLN A 70 1.50 3.76 -9.49
CA GLN A 70 2.87 4.27 -9.55
C GLN A 70 3.24 4.82 -10.93
N HIS A 71 2.89 4.10 -12.01
CA HIS A 71 3.11 4.56 -13.37
C HIS A 71 2.40 5.90 -13.65
N ASN A 72 1.14 6.02 -13.23
CA ASN A 72 0.40 7.28 -13.36
C ASN A 72 1.04 8.42 -12.56
N GLN A 73 1.60 8.16 -11.37
CA GLN A 73 2.33 9.19 -10.62
C GLN A 73 3.62 9.62 -11.33
N TRP A 74 4.41 8.68 -11.86
CA TRP A 74 5.62 8.99 -12.63
C TRP A 74 5.29 9.84 -13.87
N ARG A 75 4.29 9.46 -14.66
CA ARG A 75 3.86 10.23 -15.84
C ARG A 75 3.45 11.64 -15.48
N ARG A 76 2.75 11.76 -14.35
CA ARG A 76 2.25 13.03 -13.84
C ARG A 76 3.40 13.95 -13.38
N ILE A 77 4.47 13.38 -12.82
CA ILE A 77 5.71 14.12 -12.49
C ILE A 77 6.43 14.57 -13.75
N ALA A 78 6.61 13.69 -14.74
CA ALA A 78 7.22 14.07 -16.02
C ALA A 78 6.47 15.24 -16.69
N HIS A 79 5.13 15.18 -16.67
CA HIS A 79 4.29 16.24 -17.20
C HIS A 79 4.48 17.57 -16.45
N VAL A 80 4.46 17.58 -15.11
CA VAL A 80 4.62 18.83 -14.35
C VAL A 80 6.02 19.43 -14.52
N MET A 81 7.06 18.59 -14.59
CA MET A 81 8.42 19.06 -14.87
C MET A 81 8.52 19.72 -16.25
N THR A 82 7.84 19.15 -17.25
CA THR A 82 7.80 19.71 -18.61
C THR A 82 7.05 21.03 -18.63
N GLU A 83 5.85 21.10 -18.04
CA GLU A 83 5.02 22.31 -18.04
C GLU A 83 5.67 23.47 -17.28
N GLN A 84 6.29 23.17 -16.14
CA GLN A 84 6.89 24.19 -15.28
C GLN A 84 8.39 24.39 -15.54
N GLN A 85 8.93 23.73 -16.57
CA GLN A 85 10.37 23.77 -16.91
C GLN A 85 11.27 23.48 -15.70
N MET A 86 10.90 22.48 -14.89
CA MET A 86 11.68 22.08 -13.72
C MET A 86 12.94 21.35 -14.19
N PRO A 87 14.15 21.88 -13.94
CA PRO A 87 15.38 21.18 -14.31
C PRO A 87 15.60 19.93 -13.45
N VAL A 88 15.12 19.99 -12.20
CA VAL A 88 15.16 18.93 -11.21
C VAL A 88 13.81 18.93 -10.51
N TYR A 89 13.25 17.74 -10.26
CA TYR A 89 11.98 17.63 -9.57
C TYR A 89 12.13 17.97 -8.09
N GLU A 90 11.28 18.90 -7.64
CA GLU A 90 11.16 19.33 -6.25
C GLU A 90 9.67 19.31 -5.88
N PRO A 91 9.23 18.41 -4.98
CA PRO A 91 7.84 18.34 -4.55
C PRO A 91 7.28 19.66 -4.01
N ALA A 92 8.12 20.52 -3.39
CA ALA A 92 7.69 21.84 -2.93
C ALA A 92 7.29 22.81 -4.05
N ASN A 93 7.73 22.55 -5.29
CA ASN A 93 7.33 23.32 -6.47
C ASN A 93 6.16 22.68 -7.22
N ASP A 94 5.62 21.57 -6.70
CA ASP A 94 4.56 20.81 -7.32
C ASP A 94 3.22 21.05 -6.56
N PRO A 95 2.27 21.80 -7.16
CA PRO A 95 1.02 22.14 -6.49
C PRO A 95 0.14 20.94 -6.12
N ARG A 96 0.20 19.82 -6.87
CA ARG A 96 -0.59 18.64 -6.49
C ARG A 96 0.13 17.82 -5.43
N ALA A 97 1.47 17.76 -5.44
CA ALA A 97 2.21 17.10 -4.36
C ALA A 97 1.90 17.77 -3.01
N ILE A 98 1.91 19.12 -2.97
CA ILE A 98 1.49 19.90 -1.80
C ILE A 98 0.05 19.56 -1.41
N ARG A 99 -0.90 19.63 -2.36
CA ARG A 99 -2.32 19.33 -2.05
C ARG A 99 -2.51 17.91 -1.51
N TYR A 100 -1.79 16.93 -2.04
CA TYR A 100 -1.87 15.55 -1.56
C TYR A 100 -1.34 15.41 -0.14
N GLU A 101 -0.29 16.14 0.22
CA GLU A 101 0.23 16.22 1.58
C GLU A 101 -0.81 16.81 2.52
N GLU A 102 -1.41 17.95 2.15
CA GLU A 102 -2.45 18.62 2.92
C GLU A 102 -3.67 17.72 3.13
N GLN A 103 -4.13 17.03 2.08
CA GLN A 103 -5.23 16.08 2.16
C GLN A 103 -4.92 14.91 3.09
N ARG A 104 -3.69 14.39 3.07
CA ARG A 104 -3.28 13.33 4.01
C ARG A 104 -3.33 13.84 5.45
N LEU A 105 -2.79 15.03 5.71
CA LEU A 105 -2.77 15.62 7.04
C LEU A 105 -4.17 15.91 7.55
N GLN A 106 -5.07 16.41 6.69
CA GLN A 106 -6.47 16.63 7.03
C GLN A 106 -7.17 15.31 7.36
N ARG A 107 -7.03 14.28 6.51
CA ARG A 107 -7.57 12.94 6.79
C ARG A 107 -7.06 12.41 8.13
N LEU A 108 -5.75 12.53 8.40
CA LEU A 108 -5.16 12.08 9.66
C LEU A 108 -5.80 12.78 10.86
N GLU A 109 -6.04 14.09 10.77
CA GLU A 109 -6.68 14.84 11.84
C GLU A 109 -8.15 14.43 12.04
N GLU A 110 -8.87 14.17 10.94
CA GLU A 110 -10.23 13.64 10.98
C GLU A 110 -10.24 12.25 11.64
N ASP A 111 -9.37 11.32 11.21
CA ASP A 111 -9.25 9.97 11.78
C ASP A 111 -8.90 10.03 13.28
N ARG A 112 -8.01 10.94 13.68
CA ARG A 112 -7.63 11.17 15.08
C ARG A 112 -8.79 11.67 15.91
N THR A 113 -9.54 12.65 15.39
CA THR A 113 -10.72 13.21 16.06
C THR A 113 -11.82 12.15 16.23
N HIS A 114 -11.98 11.25 15.25
CA HIS A 114 -12.94 10.15 15.35
C HIS A 114 -12.46 9.02 16.28
N ALA A 115 -11.15 8.78 16.36
CA ALA A 115 -10.56 7.75 17.22
C ALA A 115 -10.46 8.18 18.70
N GLY A 116 -10.26 9.48 18.96
CA GLY A 116 -10.33 10.06 20.31
C GLY A 116 -11.78 10.41 20.65
N GLN A 117 -12.42 9.68 21.57
CA GLN A 117 -13.68 10.15 22.13
C GLN A 117 -13.49 11.55 22.74
N PRO A 118 -14.46 12.49 22.58
CA PRO A 118 -14.30 13.88 23.01
C PRO A 118 -14.02 14.07 24.51
N ASP A 119 -14.26 13.06 25.35
CA ASP A 119 -14.10 13.13 26.81
C ASP A 119 -12.89 12.35 27.35
N ALA A 120 -12.11 11.68 26.49
CA ALA A 120 -10.92 10.95 26.93
C ALA A 120 -9.70 11.48 26.19
N GLN A 121 -8.79 12.08 26.95
CA GLN A 121 -7.43 12.43 26.59
C GLN A 121 -6.60 11.15 26.34
N GLY A 122 -7.12 10.25 25.51
CA GLY A 122 -6.55 8.95 25.18
C GLY A 122 -5.59 9.10 24.00
N SER A 123 -4.36 8.66 24.19
CA SER A 123 -3.39 8.49 23.11
C SER A 123 -3.95 7.52 22.06
N PHE A 124 -4.22 8.00 20.85
CA PHE A 124 -4.42 7.11 19.71
C PHE A 124 -3.05 6.58 19.25
N GLU A 125 -3.01 5.32 18.80
CA GLU A 125 -1.81 4.77 18.17
C GLU A 125 -1.80 5.12 16.68
N LEU A 126 -0.75 5.81 16.23
CA LEU A 126 -0.53 6.06 14.80
C LEU A 126 0.12 4.83 14.17
N LEU A 127 -0.65 4.09 13.37
CA LEU A 127 -0.20 2.85 12.77
C LEU A 127 0.56 3.11 11.46
N ARG A 128 1.88 2.80 11.49
CA ARG A 128 2.77 2.82 10.33
C ARG A 128 2.73 1.51 9.57
N HIS A 129 1.62 1.26 8.90
CA HIS A 129 1.45 0.03 8.14
C HIS A 129 2.22 0.05 6.83
N ARG A 130 2.60 -1.16 6.41
CA ARG A 130 3.21 -1.49 5.12
C ARG A 130 2.27 -2.40 4.35
N VAL A 131 2.44 -2.45 3.04
CA VAL A 131 1.80 -3.44 2.18
C VAL A 131 2.74 -4.63 2.01
N TYR A 132 2.22 -5.82 2.27
CA TYR A 132 2.89 -7.08 2.03
C TYR A 132 2.15 -7.88 0.97
N ARG A 133 2.90 -8.44 0.02
CA ARG A 133 2.46 -9.46 -0.91
C ARG A 133 2.59 -10.82 -0.24
N ILE A 134 1.49 -11.56 -0.24
CA ILE A 134 1.40 -12.89 0.34
C ILE A 134 1.16 -13.87 -0.80
N THR A 135 2.00 -14.89 -0.84
CA THR A 135 1.84 -15.99 -1.78
C THR A 135 1.50 -17.25 -1.02
N GLY A 136 0.51 -18.00 -1.46
CA GLY A 136 0.14 -19.27 -0.83
C GLY A 136 -0.37 -20.31 -1.81
N ARG A 137 -0.46 -21.54 -1.33
CA ARG A 137 -1.01 -22.69 -2.04
C ARG A 137 -2.20 -23.26 -1.26
N PRO A 138 -3.35 -23.51 -1.90
CA PRO A 138 -4.43 -24.29 -1.32
C PRO A 138 -3.93 -25.70 -0.96
N THR A 139 -4.43 -26.27 0.13
CA THR A 139 -4.16 -27.65 0.56
C THR A 139 -5.48 -28.39 0.74
N GLY A 140 -5.59 -29.59 0.17
CA GLY A 140 -6.78 -30.45 0.25
C GLY A 140 -6.92 -31.37 -0.97
N GLU A 141 -7.78 -32.39 -0.88
CA GLU A 141 -7.95 -33.46 -1.89
C GLU A 141 -8.38 -32.99 -3.29
N ARG A 142 -8.74 -31.71 -3.46
CA ARG A 142 -9.11 -31.09 -4.74
C ARG A 142 -8.20 -29.91 -5.12
N ALA A 143 -7.15 -29.64 -4.37
CA ALA A 143 -6.17 -28.64 -4.77
C ALA A 143 -5.41 -29.18 -5.98
N SER A 144 -5.40 -28.43 -7.07
CA SER A 144 -4.45 -28.68 -8.17
C SER A 144 -3.05 -28.42 -7.63
N ASP A 145 -2.07 -29.27 -7.98
CA ASP A 145 -0.67 -29.11 -7.54
C ASP A 145 -0.06 -27.76 -7.94
N ASP A 146 -0.60 -27.12 -8.98
CA ASP A 146 -0.16 -25.81 -9.49
C ASP A 146 -1.02 -24.62 -8.99
N ALA A 147 -2.05 -24.86 -8.18
CA ALA A 147 -2.89 -23.76 -7.70
C ALA A 147 -2.11 -22.86 -6.71
N GLN A 148 -1.95 -21.60 -7.08
CA GLN A 148 -1.37 -20.56 -6.25
C GLN A 148 -2.33 -19.39 -6.14
N PHE A 149 -2.35 -18.73 -4.98
CA PHE A 149 -3.00 -17.43 -4.83
C PHE A 149 -1.97 -16.39 -4.40
N VAL A 150 -2.24 -15.15 -4.82
CA VAL A 150 -1.52 -13.96 -4.39
C VAL A 150 -2.54 -12.98 -3.84
N VAL A 151 -2.21 -12.37 -2.70
CA VAL A 151 -3.02 -11.34 -2.06
C VAL A 151 -2.10 -10.30 -1.42
N HIS A 152 -2.53 -9.04 -1.42
CA HIS A 152 -1.79 -7.99 -0.73
C HIS A 152 -2.57 -7.50 0.49
N LEU A 153 -1.85 -7.24 1.58
CA LEU A 153 -2.46 -6.80 2.83
C LEU A 153 -1.63 -5.74 3.54
N MET A 154 -2.32 -4.90 4.31
CA MET A 154 -1.67 -3.95 5.22
C MET A 154 -1.40 -4.58 6.59
N ALA A 155 -0.18 -4.40 7.09
CA ALA A 155 0.22 -4.79 8.45
C ALA A 155 1.37 -3.90 8.96
N GLY A 156 1.55 -3.81 10.28
CA GLY A 156 2.67 -3.09 10.89
C GLY A 156 4.00 -3.85 10.81
N SER A 157 3.96 -5.17 10.59
CA SER A 157 5.16 -6.01 10.49
C SER A 157 4.96 -7.23 9.59
N LEU A 158 6.07 -7.86 9.19
CA LEU A 158 6.07 -9.13 8.43
C LEU A 158 5.39 -10.25 9.24
N SER A 159 5.66 -10.34 10.54
CA SER A 159 5.03 -11.35 11.40
C SER A 159 3.52 -11.15 11.53
N GLU A 160 3.08 -9.90 11.64
CA GLU A 160 1.64 -9.59 11.65
C GLU A 160 1.00 -9.89 10.28
N ALA A 161 1.70 -9.58 9.18
CA ALA A 161 1.24 -9.91 7.84
C ALA A 161 1.03 -11.42 7.65
N ALA A 162 2.04 -12.22 8.05
CA ALA A 162 1.98 -13.68 8.02
C ALA A 162 0.83 -14.22 8.90
N TYR A 163 0.66 -13.67 10.10
CA TYR A 163 -0.41 -14.06 11.01
C TYR A 163 -1.81 -13.74 10.43
N ARG A 164 -2.00 -12.53 9.89
CA ARG A 164 -3.25 -12.13 9.23
C ARG A 164 -3.55 -13.03 8.03
N ALA A 165 -2.56 -13.32 7.20
CA ALA A 165 -2.69 -14.23 6.07
C ALA A 165 -3.10 -15.64 6.52
N TRP A 166 -2.39 -16.22 7.50
CA TRP A 166 -2.73 -17.55 8.04
C TRP A 166 -4.13 -17.57 8.64
N ARG A 167 -4.53 -16.54 9.40
CA ARG A 167 -5.85 -16.47 10.03
C ARG A 167 -6.98 -16.42 8.99
N THR A 168 -6.78 -15.72 7.89
CA THR A 168 -7.79 -15.54 6.83
C THR A 168 -7.84 -16.73 5.87
N TYR A 169 -6.68 -17.21 5.43
CA TYR A 169 -6.58 -18.20 4.34
C TYR A 169 -6.23 -19.60 4.82
N GLY A 170 -5.56 -19.74 5.97
CA GLY A 170 -5.15 -21.02 6.54
C GLY A 170 -6.28 -21.84 7.20
N ARG A 171 -7.49 -21.30 7.31
CA ARG A 171 -8.62 -21.99 7.95
C ARG A 171 -9.34 -22.93 6.95
N PRO A 172 -9.89 -24.06 7.43
CA PRO A 172 -10.66 -24.99 6.58
C PRO A 172 -11.85 -24.32 5.87
N ASP A 173 -12.42 -23.28 6.49
CA ASP A 173 -13.62 -22.58 6.05
C ASP A 173 -13.32 -21.41 5.08
N SER A 174 -12.05 -21.16 4.76
CA SER A 174 -11.64 -20.06 3.88
C SER A 174 -12.01 -20.35 2.42
N THR A 175 -12.08 -19.31 1.59
CA THR A 175 -12.30 -19.42 0.13
C THR A 175 -11.30 -20.37 -0.55
N TYR A 176 -10.09 -20.50 0.02
CA TYR A 176 -9.02 -21.35 -0.50
C TYR A 176 -8.93 -22.71 0.23
N ARG A 177 -9.82 -22.98 1.20
CA ARG A 177 -9.69 -24.04 2.22
C ARG A 177 -8.28 -23.99 2.85
N THR A 178 -7.91 -24.93 3.73
CA THR A 178 -6.60 -24.91 4.41
C THR A 178 -5.49 -24.51 3.44
N SER A 179 -4.78 -23.41 3.69
CA SER A 179 -3.77 -22.88 2.77
C SER A 179 -2.40 -22.86 3.43
N HIS A 180 -1.38 -23.22 2.68
CA HIS A 180 0.01 -23.08 3.08
C HIS A 180 0.58 -21.78 2.51
N ILE A 181 1.02 -20.87 3.38
CA ILE A 181 1.68 -19.62 2.97
C ILE A 181 3.11 -19.95 2.57
N THR A 182 3.49 -19.62 1.33
CA THR A 182 4.82 -19.91 0.78
C THR A 182 5.76 -18.71 0.78
N SER A 183 5.23 -17.48 0.68
CA SER A 183 6.05 -16.26 0.84
C SER A 183 5.27 -15.09 1.42
N VAL A 184 6.00 -14.18 2.08
CA VAL A 184 5.51 -12.90 2.63
C VAL A 184 6.58 -11.85 2.33
N GLU A 185 6.27 -10.91 1.45
CA GLU A 185 7.21 -9.93 0.91
C GLU A 185 6.67 -8.52 1.11
N GLN A 186 7.48 -7.60 1.62
CA GLN A 186 7.10 -6.19 1.68
C GLN A 186 7.17 -5.58 0.27
N VAL A 187 6.09 -4.92 -0.16
CA VAL A 187 6.02 -4.27 -1.47
C VAL A 187 5.85 -2.75 -1.38
N LEU A 188 5.23 -2.23 -0.32
CA LEU A 188 5.17 -0.79 -0.04
C LEU A 188 5.37 -0.48 1.44
N PRO A 189 6.19 0.52 1.81
CA PRO A 189 7.17 1.15 0.93
C PRO A 189 8.16 0.09 0.40
N GLU A 190 8.84 0.34 -0.71
CA GLU A 190 9.75 -0.67 -1.29
C GLU A 190 10.87 -1.01 -0.29
N PRO A 191 11.43 -2.24 -0.29
CA PRO A 191 12.52 -2.58 0.63
C PRO A 191 13.68 -1.59 0.58
N GLY A 192 14.01 -0.99 1.73
CA GLY A 192 15.04 0.06 1.84
C GLY A 192 14.50 1.49 1.84
N GLU A 193 13.23 1.70 1.48
CA GLU A 193 12.57 2.98 1.68
C GLU A 193 12.16 3.15 3.15
N SER A 194 12.41 4.35 3.70
CA SER A 194 11.87 4.75 5.00
C SER A 194 10.48 5.35 4.84
N PHE A 195 9.70 5.32 5.93
CA PHE A 195 8.59 6.26 6.11
C PHE A 195 9.11 7.70 6.15
#